data_AF-X0PK59-F1
#
_entry.id   AF-X0PK59-F1
#
_cell.length_a   1.000
_cell.length_b   1.000
_cell.length_c   1.000
_cell.angle_alpha   90.00
_cell.angle_beta   90.00
_cell.angle_gamma   90.00
#
_symmetry.space_group_name_H-M   'P 1'
#
loop_
_entity.id
_entity.type
_entity.pdbx_description
1 polymer ?
#
loop_
_entity_poly.entity_id
_entity_poly.type
_entity_poly.pdbx_seq_one_letter_code
_entity_poly.pdbx_strand_id
1 'polypeptide(L)'
;MNDNIEHAYQEWSKQPNLPENIVLDLKKLQNDPKQQEDAFGTSLSFGTAGMRGILGAGTNRMNIYTVRQAAEGLASFMDTLDEATRKRGVAISFDSRYHSKEFAHESAKVLGYHNIPTFVFDDIRPTPELSFAVRHLHTYAGIMITASHNPKQYNGFKIYGEDGGQMPPKESDLITSYIRKHSDLFAIQVKLEQELRESKVMKLIGEDVDIAT
;
A
#
# COMPACT_ATOMS: atom_id res chain seq x y z
N MET A 1 22.19 17.94 12.46
CA MET A 1 21.21 17.18 11.68
C MET A 1 21.91 16.73 10.42
N ASN A 2 21.77 15.48 9.99
CA ASN A 2 22.37 15.02 8.74
C ASN A 2 21.73 15.80 7.57
N ASP A 3 22.54 16.42 6.69
CA ASP A 3 22.03 17.29 5.61
C ASP A 3 20.98 16.59 4.73
N ASN A 4 21.09 15.27 4.59
CA ASN A 4 20.12 14.45 3.85
C ASN A 4 18.73 14.39 4.51
N ILE A 5 18.66 14.41 5.84
CA ILE A 5 17.40 14.34 6.61
C ILE A 5 16.64 15.66 6.48
N GLU A 6 17.36 16.78 6.66
CA GLU A 6 16.79 18.11 6.49
C GLU A 6 16.30 18.30 5.05
N HIS A 7 17.09 17.88 4.05
CA HIS A 7 16.67 17.94 2.65
C HIS A 7 15.37 17.16 2.40
N ALA A 8 15.26 15.92 2.90
CA ALA A 8 14.06 15.10 2.73
C ALA A 8 12.83 15.71 3.43
N TYR A 9 12.98 16.26 4.64
CA TYR A 9 11.92 16.98 5.33
C TYR A 9 11.45 18.22 4.54
N GLN A 10 12.40 19.00 4.00
CA GLN A 10 12.09 20.19 3.21
C GLN A 10 11.45 19.84 1.86
N GLU A 11 11.86 18.75 1.23
CA GLU A 11 11.24 18.25 0.00
C GLU A 11 9.76 17.94 0.24
N TRP A 12 9.44 17.16 1.28
CA TRP A 12 8.06 16.88 1.68
C TRP A 12 7.29 18.16 1.99
N SER A 13 7.88 19.06 2.79
CA SER A 13 7.22 20.31 3.20
C SER A 13 6.91 21.27 2.03
N LYS A 14 7.58 21.12 0.90
CA LYS A 14 7.36 21.92 -0.31
C LYS A 14 6.40 21.28 -1.31
N GLN A 15 5.99 20.03 -1.09
CA GLN A 15 5.09 19.36 -2.02
C GLN A 15 3.74 20.08 -2.07
N PRO A 16 3.23 20.39 -3.26
CA PRO A 16 1.92 21.00 -3.40
C PRO A 16 0.83 19.97 -3.06
N ASN A 17 -0.28 20.44 -2.50
CA ASN A 17 -1.50 19.64 -2.31
C ASN A 17 -1.30 18.37 -1.46
N LEU A 18 -0.40 18.41 -0.48
CA LEU A 18 -0.31 17.35 0.52
C LEU A 18 -1.66 17.17 1.26
N PRO A 19 -2.05 15.93 1.58
CA PRO A 19 -3.18 15.67 2.48
C PRO A 19 -3.01 16.39 3.82
N GLU A 20 -4.13 16.85 4.40
CA GLU A 20 -4.12 17.65 5.63
C GLU A 20 -3.42 16.95 6.80
N ASN A 21 -3.63 15.64 6.98
CA ASN A 21 -2.95 14.85 8.01
C ASN A 21 -1.42 14.89 7.85
N ILE A 22 -0.90 14.79 6.63
CA ILE A 22 0.54 14.86 6.35
C ILE A 22 1.08 16.26 6.64
N VAL A 23 0.35 17.32 6.25
CA VAL A 23 0.73 18.71 6.56
C VAL A 23 0.78 18.93 8.07
N LEU A 24 -0.21 18.43 8.82
CA LEU A 24 -0.25 18.55 10.27
C LEU A 24 0.91 17.79 10.94
N ASP A 25 1.26 16.60 10.44
CA ASP A 25 2.39 15.84 10.95
C ASP A 25 3.72 16.55 10.66
N LEU A 26 3.93 17.07 9.45
CA LEU A 26 5.12 17.86 9.11
C LEU A 26 5.28 19.09 10.02
N LYS A 27 4.18 19.77 10.37
CA LYS A 27 4.19 20.90 11.33
C LYS A 27 4.61 20.47 12.73
N LYS A 28 4.15 19.31 13.22
CA LYS A 28 4.58 18.77 14.53
C LYS A 28 6.08 18.48 14.54
N LEU A 29 6.66 18.13 13.39
CA LEU A 29 8.09 17.85 13.24
C LEU A 29 8.95 19.12 13.11
N GLN A 30 8.38 20.29 12.82
CA GLN A 30 9.09 21.50 12.33
C GLN A 30 10.20 22.03 13.25
N ASN A 31 10.28 21.60 14.52
CA ASN A 31 11.38 21.95 15.42
C ASN A 31 11.83 20.76 16.29
N ASP A 32 11.66 19.53 15.80
CA ASP A 32 12.08 18.32 16.50
C ASP A 32 13.04 17.50 15.63
N PRO A 33 14.36 17.80 15.70
CA PRO A 33 15.36 17.12 14.89
C PRO A 33 15.41 15.60 15.09
N LYS A 34 15.08 15.12 16.29
CA LYS A 34 15.09 13.70 16.61
C LYS A 34 13.91 12.99 15.94
N GLN A 35 12.72 13.59 15.96
CA GLN A 35 11.56 13.02 15.28
C GLN A 35 11.68 13.11 13.76
N GLN A 36 12.31 14.17 13.23
CA GLN A 36 12.65 14.25 11.81
C GLN A 36 13.66 13.16 11.42
N GLU A 37 14.69 12.92 12.23
CA GLU A 37 15.63 11.81 11.99
C GLU A 37 14.92 10.45 12.01
N ASP A 38 14.00 10.22 12.95
CA ASP A 38 13.23 8.98 12.99
C ASP A 38 12.28 8.83 11.78
N ALA A 39 11.70 9.93 11.28
CA ALA A 39 10.75 9.92 10.18
C ALA A 39 11.39 9.88 8.78
N PHE A 40 12.58 10.46 8.61
CA PHE A 40 13.24 10.67 7.31
C PHE A 40 14.64 10.07 7.20
N GLY A 41 15.26 9.65 8.31
CA GLY A 41 16.63 9.09 8.32
C GLY A 41 16.75 7.73 7.65
N THR A 42 15.63 7.05 7.40
CA THR A 42 15.57 5.79 6.65
C THR A 42 14.26 5.71 5.87
N SER A 43 14.10 4.64 5.09
CA SER A 43 12.83 4.25 4.50
C SER A 43 12.23 3.08 5.27
N LEU A 44 10.91 2.97 5.24
CA LEU A 44 10.19 1.83 5.79
C LEU A 44 10.73 0.53 5.20
N SER A 45 11.10 -0.41 6.08
CA SER A 45 11.62 -1.69 5.63
C SER A 45 10.48 -2.58 5.12
N PHE A 46 10.74 -3.20 3.97
CA PHE A 46 9.90 -4.25 3.40
C PHE A 46 10.55 -5.59 3.75
N GLY A 47 9.86 -6.36 4.60
CA GLY A 47 10.24 -7.73 4.92
C GLY A 47 9.40 -8.74 4.12
N THR A 48 9.67 -10.01 4.35
CA THR A 48 8.95 -11.14 3.75
C THR A 48 7.45 -11.15 4.05
N ALA A 49 7.03 -10.50 5.14
CA ALA A 49 5.63 -10.38 5.57
C ALA A 49 5.00 -9.02 5.23
N GLY A 50 5.63 -8.23 4.36
CA GLY A 50 5.22 -6.86 4.00
C GLY A 50 5.92 -5.76 4.83
N MET A 51 5.34 -4.56 4.82
CA MET A 51 5.81 -3.38 5.56
C MET A 51 4.89 -3.08 6.76
N ARG A 52 5.47 -2.56 7.85
CA ARG A 52 4.73 -2.05 9.01
C ARG A 52 5.44 -0.83 9.55
N GLY A 53 4.68 0.19 9.92
CA GLY A 53 5.24 1.43 10.43
C GLY A 53 4.24 2.24 11.23
N ILE A 54 4.76 3.22 11.94
CA ILE A 54 3.93 4.23 12.61
C ILE A 54 3.32 5.14 11.54
N LEU A 55 2.06 5.50 11.70
CA LEU A 55 1.38 6.48 10.84
C LEU A 55 2.07 7.85 10.93
N GLY A 56 2.25 8.52 9.80
CA GLY A 56 2.70 9.91 9.79
C GLY A 56 3.40 10.35 8.51
N ALA A 57 3.90 11.58 8.48
CA ALA A 57 4.71 12.10 7.38
C ALA A 57 6.14 11.54 7.39
N GLY A 58 6.67 11.22 6.21
CA GLY A 58 8.06 10.79 6.01
C GLY A 58 8.20 9.40 5.40
N THR A 59 9.43 9.11 4.96
CA THR A 59 9.81 7.87 4.27
C THR A 59 9.82 6.66 5.20
N ASN A 60 9.99 6.86 6.50
CA ASN A 60 9.92 5.84 7.55
C ASN A 60 8.56 5.82 8.27
N ARG A 61 7.48 6.21 7.58
CA ARG A 61 6.10 6.24 8.12
C ARG A 61 5.08 5.65 7.18
N MET A 62 4.05 5.03 7.75
CA MET A 62 2.87 4.59 7.00
C MET A 62 2.07 5.82 6.61
N ASN A 63 1.93 6.05 5.32
CA ASN A 63 1.12 7.11 4.73
C ASN A 63 0.74 6.72 3.30
N ILE A 64 -0.05 7.56 2.63
CA ILE A 64 -0.50 7.27 1.28
C ILE A 64 0.68 7.11 0.30
N TYR A 65 1.78 7.81 0.49
CA TYR A 65 2.92 7.79 -0.44
C TYR A 65 3.73 6.51 -0.31
N THR A 66 4.00 6.05 0.91
CA THR A 66 4.70 4.77 1.14
C THR A 66 3.83 3.56 0.80
N VAL A 67 2.50 3.67 0.95
CA VAL A 67 1.55 2.66 0.47
C VAL A 67 1.50 2.60 -1.05
N ARG A 68 1.46 3.76 -1.72
CA ARG A 68 1.53 3.84 -3.19
C ARG A 68 2.83 3.22 -3.71
N GLN A 69 3.97 3.44 -3.04
CA GLN A 69 5.25 2.81 -3.39
C GLN A 69 5.19 1.28 -3.31
N ALA A 70 4.57 0.74 -2.27
CA ALA A 70 4.38 -0.70 -2.14
C ALA A 70 3.53 -1.27 -3.28
N ALA A 71 2.41 -0.60 -3.58
CA ALA A 71 1.50 -0.99 -4.65
C ALA A 71 2.16 -0.87 -6.04
N GLU A 72 2.95 0.18 -6.26
CA GLU A 72 3.70 0.43 -7.49
C GLU A 72 4.76 -0.67 -7.73
N GLY A 73 5.48 -1.08 -6.69
CA GLY A 73 6.42 -2.19 -6.82
C GLY A 73 5.74 -3.52 -7.13
N LEU A 74 4.55 -3.78 -6.57
CA LEU A 74 3.74 -4.95 -6.95
C LEU A 74 3.25 -4.83 -8.41
N ALA A 75 2.75 -3.67 -8.82
CA ALA A 75 2.28 -3.41 -10.17
C ALA A 75 3.40 -3.60 -11.21
N SER A 76 4.56 -2.98 -10.96
CA SER A 76 5.76 -3.10 -11.77
C SER A 76 6.28 -4.55 -11.87
N PHE A 77 6.14 -5.34 -10.81
CA PHE A 77 6.44 -6.77 -10.88
C PHE A 77 5.41 -7.50 -11.75
N MET A 78 4.11 -7.26 -11.54
CA MET A 78 3.04 -7.88 -12.31
C MET A 78 3.06 -7.52 -13.80
N ASP A 79 3.60 -6.36 -14.17
CA ASP A 79 3.81 -5.96 -15.57
C ASP A 79 4.83 -6.84 -16.30
N THR A 80 5.67 -7.58 -15.56
CA THR A 80 6.62 -8.54 -16.15
C THR A 80 6.01 -9.93 -16.39
N LEU A 81 4.81 -10.18 -15.87
CA LEU A 81 4.08 -11.43 -16.04
C LEU A 81 3.36 -11.45 -17.39
N ASP A 82 2.97 -12.64 -17.84
CA ASP A 82 2.14 -12.77 -19.03
C ASP A 82 0.74 -12.14 -18.82
N GLU A 83 0.09 -11.78 -19.93
CA GLU A 83 -1.18 -11.05 -19.89
C GLU A 83 -2.29 -11.84 -19.17
N ALA A 84 -2.32 -13.18 -19.29
CA ALA A 84 -3.34 -13.99 -18.64
C ALA A 84 -3.16 -13.96 -17.12
N THR A 85 -1.92 -14.07 -16.65
CA THR A 85 -1.59 -13.94 -15.22
C THR A 85 -1.89 -12.53 -14.71
N ARG A 86 -1.48 -11.48 -15.42
CA ARG A 86 -1.73 -10.08 -15.02
C ARG A 86 -3.22 -9.76 -14.89
N LYS A 87 -4.05 -10.29 -15.80
CA LYS A 87 -5.52 -10.11 -15.79
C LYS A 87 -6.23 -10.78 -14.62
N ARG A 88 -5.58 -11.69 -13.88
CA ARG A 88 -6.15 -12.24 -12.64
C ARG A 88 -6.28 -11.18 -11.55
N GLY A 89 -5.45 -10.13 -11.57
CA GLY A 89 -5.59 -8.99 -10.68
C GLY A 89 -5.24 -9.27 -9.22
N VAL A 90 -5.71 -8.39 -8.33
CA VAL A 90 -5.37 -8.37 -6.90
C VAL A 90 -6.62 -8.18 -6.04
N ALA A 91 -6.81 -9.04 -5.03
CA ALA A 91 -7.82 -8.84 -4.00
C ALA A 91 -7.25 -7.95 -2.87
N ILE A 92 -8.02 -6.99 -2.36
CA ILE A 92 -7.52 -6.01 -1.37
C ILE A 92 -8.50 -5.97 -0.19
N SER A 93 -7.98 -6.22 0.99
CA SER A 93 -8.72 -6.16 2.26
C SER A 93 -8.00 -5.28 3.28
N PHE A 94 -8.71 -4.90 4.33
CA PHE A 94 -8.19 -4.02 5.36
C PHE A 94 -8.90 -4.21 6.71
N ASP A 95 -8.18 -3.91 7.79
CA ASP A 95 -8.71 -3.97 9.16
C ASP A 95 -9.25 -2.62 9.66
N SER A 96 -9.68 -2.56 10.92
CA SER A 96 -10.29 -1.37 11.53
C SER A 96 -9.31 -0.26 11.93
N ARG A 97 -8.04 -0.29 11.49
CA ARG A 97 -7.06 0.75 11.86
C ARG A 97 -7.31 2.05 11.12
N TYR A 98 -6.79 3.14 11.68
CA TYR A 98 -6.82 4.43 11.02
C TYR A 98 -6.15 4.36 9.65
N HIS A 99 -6.78 5.01 8.66
CA HIS A 99 -6.36 5.04 7.26
C HIS A 99 -6.35 3.69 6.53
N SER A 100 -6.77 2.58 7.15
CA SER A 100 -6.75 1.25 6.51
C SER A 100 -7.58 1.21 5.21
N LYS A 101 -8.80 1.75 5.23
CA LYS A 101 -9.65 1.88 4.04
C LYS A 101 -9.01 2.78 2.97
N GLU A 102 -8.50 3.94 3.37
CA GLU A 102 -7.83 4.86 2.45
C GLU A 102 -6.64 4.19 1.76
N PHE A 103 -5.79 3.49 2.51
CA PHE A 103 -4.63 2.78 1.97
C PHE A 103 -5.01 1.64 1.03
N ALA A 104 -6.10 0.93 1.30
CA ALA A 104 -6.63 -0.09 0.39
C ALA A 104 -7.06 0.53 -0.95
N HIS A 105 -7.78 1.64 -0.91
CA HIS A 105 -8.21 2.37 -2.10
C HIS A 105 -7.03 2.98 -2.86
N GLU A 106 -6.05 3.57 -2.17
CA GLU A 106 -4.84 4.11 -2.80
C GLU A 106 -4.02 3.02 -3.50
N SER A 107 -3.92 1.84 -2.88
CA SER A 107 -3.30 0.66 -3.52
C SER A 107 -4.03 0.28 -4.82
N ALA A 108 -5.37 0.29 -4.78
CA ALA A 108 -6.19 0.01 -5.95
C ALA A 108 -6.03 1.04 -7.07
N LYS A 109 -5.86 2.32 -6.72
CA LYS A 109 -5.64 3.40 -7.69
C LYS A 109 -4.32 3.28 -8.43
N VAL A 110 -3.25 2.86 -7.74
CA VAL A 110 -1.94 2.59 -8.36
C VAL A 110 -2.05 1.38 -9.27
N LEU A 111 -2.52 0.24 -8.78
CA LEU A 111 -2.69 -0.98 -9.60
C LEU A 111 -3.59 -0.72 -10.83
N GLY A 112 -4.65 0.07 -10.64
CA GLY A 112 -5.56 0.46 -11.70
C GLY A 112 -4.94 1.37 -12.76
N TYR A 113 -3.93 2.18 -12.42
CA TYR A 113 -3.16 2.95 -13.40
C TYR A 113 -2.43 2.01 -14.38
N HIS A 114 -1.97 0.85 -13.92
CA HIS A 114 -1.36 -0.22 -14.74
C HIS A 114 -2.40 -1.11 -15.45
N ASN A 115 -3.70 -0.79 -15.35
CA ASN A 115 -4.81 -1.63 -15.82
C ASN A 115 -4.81 -3.04 -15.22
N ILE A 116 -4.30 -3.20 -13.99
CA ILE A 116 -4.39 -4.45 -13.24
C ILE A 116 -5.76 -4.46 -12.51
N PRO A 117 -6.59 -5.50 -12.71
CA PRO A 117 -7.88 -5.57 -12.02
C PRO A 117 -7.73 -5.62 -10.50
N THR A 118 -8.59 -4.91 -9.78
CA THR A 118 -8.60 -4.89 -8.31
C THR A 118 -9.99 -5.20 -7.76
N PHE A 119 -10.01 -6.00 -6.69
CA PHE A 119 -11.22 -6.41 -5.99
C PHE A 119 -11.07 -5.96 -4.53
N VAL A 120 -11.66 -4.81 -4.20
CA VAL A 120 -11.48 -4.15 -2.90
C VAL A 120 -12.71 -4.39 -2.04
N PHE A 121 -12.54 -4.90 -0.83
CA PHE A 121 -13.67 -5.01 0.10
C PHE A 121 -14.28 -3.64 0.41
N ASP A 122 -15.61 -3.55 0.43
CA ASP A 122 -16.33 -2.30 0.67
C ASP A 122 -16.29 -1.86 2.15
N ASP A 123 -16.10 -2.82 3.05
CA ASP A 123 -15.93 -2.65 4.48
C ASP A 123 -14.85 -3.57 5.07
N ILE A 124 -14.62 -3.45 6.39
CA ILE A 124 -13.62 -4.20 7.14
C ILE A 124 -13.81 -5.71 6.97
N ARG A 125 -12.73 -6.40 6.60
CA ARG A 125 -12.69 -7.86 6.45
C ARG A 125 -11.36 -8.43 6.95
N PRO A 126 -11.33 -9.33 7.96
CA PRO A 126 -10.08 -9.93 8.44
C PRO A 126 -9.30 -10.73 7.39
N THR A 127 -8.04 -11.01 7.72
CA THR A 127 -7.10 -11.78 6.89
C THR A 127 -7.65 -13.10 6.32
N PRO A 128 -8.42 -13.93 7.05
CA PRO A 128 -8.94 -15.18 6.50
C PRO A 128 -9.89 -14.96 5.31
N GLU A 129 -10.67 -13.87 5.31
CA GLU A 129 -11.57 -13.54 4.21
C GLU A 129 -10.79 -13.05 2.99
N LEU A 130 -9.69 -12.29 3.17
CA LEU A 130 -8.77 -12.01 2.06
C LEU A 130 -8.21 -13.31 1.48
N SER A 131 -7.74 -14.22 2.33
CA SER A 131 -7.19 -15.52 1.92
C SER A 131 -8.20 -16.33 1.12
N PHE A 132 -9.47 -16.32 1.54
CA PHE A 132 -10.56 -16.91 0.78
C PHE A 132 -10.79 -16.19 -0.55
N ALA A 133 -10.93 -14.86 -0.53
CA ALA A 133 -11.23 -14.06 -1.72
C ALA A 133 -10.18 -14.23 -2.81
N VAL A 134 -8.89 -14.30 -2.45
CA VAL A 134 -7.81 -14.58 -3.41
C VAL A 134 -8.05 -15.90 -4.15
N ARG A 135 -8.37 -16.97 -3.42
CA ARG A 135 -8.60 -18.29 -4.01
C ARG A 135 -9.92 -18.37 -4.78
N HIS A 136 -10.97 -17.74 -4.25
CA HIS A 136 -12.32 -17.74 -4.82
C HIS A 136 -12.41 -16.92 -6.10
N LEU A 137 -11.81 -15.73 -6.12
CA LEU A 137 -11.77 -14.84 -7.29
C LEU A 137 -10.62 -15.18 -8.24
N HIS A 138 -9.79 -16.17 -7.88
CA HIS A 138 -8.59 -16.59 -8.62
C HIS A 138 -7.63 -15.44 -8.92
N THR A 139 -7.47 -14.50 -7.98
CA THR A 139 -6.51 -13.39 -8.15
C THR A 139 -5.08 -13.90 -8.13
N TYR A 140 -4.15 -13.13 -8.69
CA TYR A 140 -2.73 -13.47 -8.65
C TYR A 140 -2.14 -13.19 -7.26
N ALA A 141 -2.57 -12.09 -6.64
CA ALA A 141 -2.11 -11.68 -5.32
C ALA A 141 -3.27 -11.18 -4.47
N GLY A 142 -2.99 -11.02 -3.18
CA GLY A 142 -3.81 -10.28 -2.23
C GLY A 142 -3.01 -9.18 -1.53
N ILE A 143 -3.68 -8.10 -1.12
CA ILE A 143 -3.13 -7.06 -0.25
C ILE A 143 -3.97 -7.02 1.02
N MET A 144 -3.31 -7.14 2.18
CA MET A 144 -3.93 -6.90 3.48
C MET A 144 -3.34 -5.62 4.09
N ILE A 145 -4.19 -4.61 4.27
CA ILE A 145 -3.81 -3.42 5.05
C ILE A 145 -4.07 -3.70 6.53
N THR A 146 -2.99 -4.01 7.25
CA THR A 146 -3.04 -4.32 8.68
C THR A 146 -1.64 -4.31 9.30
N ALA A 147 -1.55 -3.84 10.55
CA ALA A 147 -0.41 -4.12 11.42
C ALA A 147 -0.66 -5.26 12.43
N SER A 148 -1.72 -6.04 12.25
CA SER A 148 -2.04 -7.23 13.05
C SER A 148 -2.09 -6.96 14.56
N HIS A 149 -1.11 -7.43 15.35
CA HIS A 149 -1.06 -7.25 16.80
C HIS A 149 -0.34 -5.96 17.25
N ASN A 150 0.21 -5.17 16.31
CA ASN A 150 0.89 -3.94 16.66
C ASN A 150 -0.09 -2.90 17.25
N PRO A 151 0.36 -1.95 18.08
CA PRO A 151 -0.47 -0.88 18.62
C PRO A 151 -1.22 -0.07 17.55
N LYS A 152 -2.28 0.66 17.94
CA LYS A 152 -3.17 1.39 17.00
C LYS A 152 -2.49 2.46 16.15
N GLN A 153 -1.37 3.01 16.61
CA GLN A 153 -0.58 3.99 15.85
C GLN A 153 0.19 3.36 14.67
N TYR A 154 0.25 2.04 14.61
CA TYR A 154 0.83 1.32 13.49
C TYR A 154 -0.23 0.96 12.46
N ASN A 155 0.17 1.01 11.20
CA ASN A 155 -0.51 0.30 10.13
C ASN A 155 0.52 -0.51 9.33
N GLY A 156 0.08 -1.25 8.32
CA GLY A 156 0.96 -2.07 7.51
C GLY A 156 0.32 -2.46 6.20
N PHE A 157 1.15 -2.97 5.30
CA PHE A 157 0.76 -3.46 3.99
C PHE A 157 1.43 -4.81 3.81
N LYS A 158 0.63 -5.86 3.60
CA LYS A 158 1.10 -7.24 3.44
C LYS A 158 0.64 -7.80 2.11
N ILE A 159 1.51 -8.57 1.48
CA ILE A 159 1.22 -9.21 0.19
C ILE A 159 0.96 -10.70 0.43
N TYR A 160 -0.09 -11.19 -0.20
CA TYR A 160 -0.54 -12.57 -0.18
C TYR A 160 -0.39 -13.18 -1.57
N GLY A 161 0.06 -14.43 -1.64
CA GLY A 161 0.19 -15.18 -2.88
C GLY A 161 -1.14 -15.75 -3.35
N GLU A 162 -1.14 -16.31 -4.57
CA GLU A 162 -2.34 -16.91 -5.18
C GLU A 162 -2.94 -18.11 -4.42
N ASP A 163 -2.17 -18.71 -3.53
CA ASP A 163 -2.63 -19.75 -2.60
C ASP A 163 -3.45 -19.19 -1.42
N GLY A 164 -3.60 -17.86 -1.34
CA GLY A 164 -4.22 -17.16 -0.22
C GLY A 164 -3.35 -17.11 1.03
N GLY A 165 -2.11 -17.58 0.97
CA GLY A 165 -1.10 -17.49 2.03
C GLY A 165 -0.32 -16.18 1.93
N GLN A 166 0.48 -15.87 2.96
CA GLN A 166 1.46 -14.78 2.84
C GLN A 166 2.46 -15.12 1.74
N MET A 167 2.83 -14.12 0.94
CA MET A 167 3.73 -14.29 -0.19
C MET A 167 5.04 -14.98 0.26
N PRO A 168 5.51 -16.04 -0.45
CA PRO A 168 6.74 -16.71 -0.06
C PRO A 168 7.97 -15.78 -0.14
N PRO A 169 9.05 -16.07 0.61
CA PRO A 169 10.19 -15.16 0.71
C PRO A 169 10.82 -14.76 -0.62
N LYS A 170 10.99 -15.70 -1.56
CA LYS A 170 11.66 -15.45 -2.84
C LYS A 170 10.88 -14.42 -3.68
N GLU A 171 9.58 -14.61 -3.81
CA GLU A 171 8.69 -13.70 -4.54
C GLU A 171 8.56 -12.36 -3.80
N SER A 172 8.50 -12.36 -2.46
CA SER A 172 8.48 -11.14 -1.66
C SER A 172 9.77 -10.31 -1.80
N ASP A 173 10.94 -10.96 -1.84
CA ASP A 173 12.23 -10.29 -2.05
C ASP A 173 12.31 -9.68 -3.45
N LEU A 174 11.78 -10.39 -4.45
CA LEU A 174 11.68 -9.88 -5.81
C LEU A 174 10.79 -8.64 -5.88
N ILE A 175 9.58 -8.67 -5.32
CA ILE A 175 8.68 -7.51 -5.27
C ILE A 175 9.35 -6.35 -4.52
N THR A 176 10.02 -6.64 -3.40
CA THR A 176 10.79 -5.63 -2.66
C THR A 176 11.85 -4.96 -3.53
N SER A 177 12.51 -5.71 -4.43
CA SER A 177 13.45 -5.12 -5.39
C SER A 177 12.79 -4.17 -6.39
N TYR A 178 11.53 -4.43 -6.78
CA TYR A 178 10.75 -3.49 -7.61
C TYR A 178 10.32 -2.26 -6.83
N ILE A 179 9.86 -2.41 -5.58
CA ILE A 179 9.51 -1.29 -4.70
C ILE A 179 10.69 -0.31 -4.57
N ARG A 180 11.91 -0.83 -4.37
CA ARG A 180 13.13 -0.01 -4.23
C ARG A 180 13.53 0.75 -5.49
N LYS A 181 13.02 0.39 -6.68
CA LYS A 181 13.27 1.16 -7.92
C LYS A 181 12.49 2.49 -7.94
N HIS A 182 11.46 2.61 -7.12
CA HIS A 182 10.55 3.75 -7.07
C HIS A 182 10.85 4.64 -5.87
N SER A 183 12.03 5.26 -5.84
CA SER A 183 12.47 6.09 -4.72
C SER A 183 11.81 7.47 -4.65
N ASP A 184 11.34 8.00 -5.79
CA ASP A 184 10.54 9.22 -5.82
C ASP A 184 9.07 8.87 -5.54
N LEU A 185 8.67 9.07 -4.28
CA LEU A 185 7.33 8.76 -3.81
C LEU A 185 6.24 9.66 -4.41
N PHE A 186 6.60 10.86 -4.87
CA PHE A 186 5.66 11.85 -5.40
C PHE A 186 5.42 11.68 -6.91
N ALA A 187 6.31 10.97 -7.61
CA ALA A 187 6.16 10.64 -9.03
C ALA A 187 5.18 9.49 -9.30
N ILE A 188 4.81 8.71 -8.28
CA ILE A 188 3.94 7.53 -8.44
C ILE A 188 2.55 7.95 -8.90
N GLN A 189 2.13 7.40 -10.04
CA GLN A 189 0.88 7.75 -10.67
C GLN A 189 -0.30 6.97 -10.05
N VAL A 190 -1.45 7.64 -10.01
CA VAL A 190 -2.70 7.05 -9.55
C VAL A 190 -3.80 7.42 -10.53
N LYS A 191 -4.74 6.51 -10.75
CA LYS A 191 -5.96 6.81 -11.51
C LYS A 191 -7.10 7.18 -10.57
N LEU A 192 -8.03 8.02 -11.04
CA LEU A 192 -9.20 8.38 -10.25
C LEU A 192 -10.06 7.14 -9.99
N GLU A 193 -10.49 6.97 -8.74
CA GLU A 193 -11.30 5.81 -8.34
C GLU A 193 -12.60 5.72 -9.15
N GLN A 194 -13.25 6.85 -9.41
CA GLN A 194 -14.46 6.89 -10.23
C GLN A 194 -14.23 6.27 -11.61
N GLU A 195 -13.16 6.68 -12.31
CA GLU A 195 -12.82 6.14 -13.64
C GLU A 195 -12.50 4.64 -13.59
N LEU A 196 -11.82 4.18 -12.54
CA LEU A 196 -11.51 2.76 -12.34
C LEU A 196 -12.76 1.92 -12.11
N ARG A 197 -13.72 2.46 -11.36
CA ARG A 197 -15.01 1.79 -11.11
C ARG A 197 -15.89 1.77 -12.37
N GLU A 198 -15.96 2.88 -13.10
CA GLU A 198 -16.69 2.98 -14.37
C GLU A 198 -16.14 2.01 -15.43
N SER A 199 -14.81 1.90 -15.53
CA SER A 199 -14.13 0.95 -16.42
C SER A 199 -14.08 -0.49 -15.90
N LYS A 200 -14.61 -0.75 -14.70
CA LYS A 200 -14.60 -2.06 -14.01
C LYS A 200 -13.20 -2.64 -13.75
N VAL A 201 -12.16 -1.81 -13.83
CA VAL A 201 -10.79 -2.16 -13.40
C VAL A 201 -10.76 -2.30 -11.88
N MET A 202 -11.46 -1.42 -11.16
CA MET A 202 -11.68 -1.55 -9.72
C MET A 202 -13.11 -2.00 -9.45
N LYS A 203 -13.26 -3.11 -8.73
CA LYS A 203 -14.55 -3.63 -8.26
C LYS A 203 -14.57 -3.58 -6.75
N LEU A 204 -15.66 -3.05 -6.19
CA LEU A 204 -15.95 -3.23 -4.78
C LEU A 204 -16.62 -4.59 -4.60
N ILE A 205 -16.18 -5.34 -3.59
CA ILE A 205 -16.70 -6.66 -3.22
C ILE A 205 -17.16 -6.63 -1.76
N GLY A 206 -18.12 -7.48 -1.38
CA GLY A 206 -18.66 -7.48 -0.03
C GLY A 206 -19.51 -8.73 0.20
N GLU A 207 -20.82 -8.53 0.41
CA GLU A 207 -21.76 -9.61 0.71
C GLU A 207 -21.76 -10.74 -0.35
N ASP A 208 -21.49 -10.41 -1.61
CA ASP A 208 -21.40 -11.39 -2.70
C ASP A 208 -20.26 -12.39 -2.51
N VAL A 209 -19.15 -11.96 -1.90
CA VAL A 209 -18.03 -12.84 -1.53
C VAL A 209 -18.28 -13.52 -0.19
N ASP A 210 -18.92 -12.84 0.76
CA ASP A 210 -19.22 -13.39 2.09
C ASP A 210 -20.18 -14.59 2.04
N ILE A 211 -21.11 -14.62 1.08
CA ILE A 211 -22.04 -15.76 0.91
C ILE A 211 -21.33 -16.97 0.30
N ALA A 212 -20.17 -16.78 -0.32
CA ALA A 212 -19.38 -17.84 -0.94
C ALA A 212 -18.37 -18.52 0.02
N THR A 213 -18.02 -17.86 1.13
CA THR A 213 -17.15 -18.39 2.21
C THR A 213 -17.76 -19.55 2.97
#